data_AF-A0A945SJG8-F1
#
_entry.id   AF-A0A945SJG8-F1
#
_cell.length_a   1.000
_cell.length_b   1.000
_cell.length_c   1.000
_cell.angle_alpha   90.00
_cell.angle_beta   90.00
_cell.angle_gamma   90.00
#
_symmetry.space_group_name_H-M   'P 1'
#
loop_
_entity.id
_entity.type
_entity.pdbx_description
1 polymer ?
#
loop_
_entity_poly.entity_id
_entity_poly.type
_entity_poly.pdbx_seq_one_letter_code
_entity_poly.pdbx_strand_id
1 'polypeptide(L)'
;MDDRQKMKISEILKNAETGSLCGCNGCPWSPVNDSGGGFGVSCRVHGVDWVNTSKVNSFYIAEDPANTTPHKTGRLCAVDNAVNASDYTAQHHLRLWNATVSMQDDTPDAGGYLKQNYWTNAIMHGAAKNTNNRKYKKEAQEHCTKILALQLEALNPNVIIASGETAVNSLHKIGLINYKWSDINYRFAEGAYQEDIKQWRNMNDLTVFCTYHTSKGVVNRTLSRPNRYDSIKTEALIQKKLEKLDDKASVEQFLLFYGNPEKDATARGMRYLLNHWLDMGPVIRSYL
;
A
#
# COMPACT_ATOMS: atom_id res chain seq x y z
N MET A 1 26.95 -0.81 23.79
CA MET A 1 25.63 -1.12 23.21
C MET A 1 24.87 0.18 23.21
N ASP A 2 24.67 0.77 22.04
CA ASP A 2 23.99 2.06 21.88
C ASP A 2 22.48 1.80 21.93
N ASP A 3 21.89 1.93 23.12
CA ASP A 3 20.44 1.98 23.33
C ASP A 3 19.91 3.28 22.71
N ARG A 4 19.85 3.34 21.38
CA ARG A 4 18.93 4.25 20.71
C ARG A 4 17.54 3.74 21.06
N GLN A 5 16.96 4.34 22.10
CA GLN A 5 15.62 4.06 22.57
C GLN A 5 14.68 3.99 21.35
N LYS A 6 14.26 2.77 21.02
CA LYS A 6 13.43 2.51 19.86
C LYS A 6 12.06 3.16 20.12
N MET A 7 11.75 4.22 19.39
CA MET A 7 10.47 4.91 19.53
C MET A 7 9.33 3.95 19.24
N LYS A 8 8.29 3.97 20.10
CA LYS A 8 7.07 3.20 19.83
C LYS A 8 6.34 3.80 18.64
N ILE A 9 5.62 2.96 17.89
CA ILE A 9 4.80 3.43 16.77
C ILE A 9 3.79 4.51 17.21
N SER A 10 3.22 4.43 18.40
CA SER A 10 2.34 5.46 18.95
C SER A 10 3.02 6.82 19.15
N GLU A 11 4.27 6.83 19.59
CA GLU A 11 5.07 8.06 19.73
C GLU A 11 5.46 8.63 18.37
N ILE A 12 5.84 7.77 17.43
CA ILE A 12 6.14 8.17 16.04
C ILE A 12 4.93 8.86 15.43
N LEU A 13 3.73 8.25 15.53
CA LEU A 13 2.51 8.80 14.93
C LEU A 13 2.06 10.10 15.61
N LYS A 14 2.08 10.16 16.95
CA LYS A 14 1.75 11.39 17.70
C LYS A 14 2.69 12.55 17.35
N ASN A 15 3.98 12.26 17.20
CA ASN A 15 4.96 13.29 16.86
C ASN A 15 4.87 13.68 15.36
N ALA A 16 4.49 12.74 14.47
CA ALA A 16 4.21 13.05 13.08
C ALA A 16 2.99 13.98 12.95
N GLU A 17 1.89 13.66 13.62
CA GLU A 17 0.63 14.43 13.62
C GLU A 17 0.81 15.89 14.08
N THR A 18 1.74 16.13 15.01
CA THR A 18 2.06 17.47 15.53
C THR A 18 3.22 18.13 14.81
N GLY A 19 3.86 17.45 13.85
CA GLY A 19 5.02 17.98 13.13
C GLY A 19 6.29 18.09 13.97
N SER A 20 6.38 17.38 15.09
CA SER A 20 7.49 17.46 16.06
C SER A 20 8.63 16.47 15.81
N LEU A 21 8.48 15.55 14.86
CA LEU A 21 9.58 14.70 14.41
C LEU A 21 10.63 15.52 13.65
N CYS A 22 11.91 15.14 13.77
CA CYS A 22 13.01 15.73 12.99
C CYS A 22 12.74 15.67 11.46
N GLY A 23 12.05 14.62 10.98
CA GLY A 23 11.63 14.52 9.58
C GLY A 23 10.63 15.60 9.14
N CYS A 24 9.84 16.15 10.07
CA CYS A 24 8.86 17.20 9.79
C CYS A 24 9.49 18.59 9.67
N ASN A 25 10.68 18.81 10.23
CA ASN A 25 11.41 20.08 10.11
C ASN A 25 11.73 20.35 8.64
N GLY A 26 11.23 21.48 8.11
CA GLY A 26 11.42 21.86 6.71
C GLY A 26 10.53 21.12 5.71
N CYS A 27 9.72 20.15 6.14
CA CYS A 27 8.77 19.50 5.23
C CYS A 27 7.67 20.50 4.83
N PRO A 28 7.43 20.73 3.53
CA PRO A 28 6.44 21.73 3.09
C PRO A 28 5.01 21.34 3.45
N TRP A 29 4.75 20.06 3.73
CA TRP A 29 3.43 19.54 4.14
C TRP A 29 3.40 19.13 5.61
N SER A 30 4.39 19.55 6.41
CA SER A 30 4.30 19.41 7.87
C SER A 30 3.09 20.19 8.39
N PRO A 31 2.37 19.70 9.40
CA PRO A 31 1.23 20.43 10.00
C PRO A 31 1.64 21.78 10.60
N VAL A 32 2.94 21.99 10.89
CA VAL A 32 3.51 23.29 11.30
C VAL A 32 3.51 24.30 10.14
N ASN A 33 3.69 23.83 8.90
CA ASN A 33 3.80 24.65 7.69
C ASN A 33 2.50 24.69 6.87
N ASP A 34 1.69 23.63 6.93
CA ASP A 34 0.43 23.46 6.22
C ASP A 34 -0.61 22.77 7.13
N SER A 35 -1.30 23.56 7.95
CA SER A 35 -2.28 23.08 8.93
C SER A 35 -3.57 22.52 8.31
N GLY A 36 -3.76 22.69 6.99
CA GLY A 36 -4.92 22.17 6.25
C GLY A 36 -4.68 20.80 5.61
N GLY A 37 -3.51 20.20 5.82
CA GLY A 37 -3.14 18.92 5.23
C GLY A 37 -3.95 17.74 5.78
N GLY A 38 -4.20 16.74 4.94
CA GLY A 38 -4.81 15.47 5.38
C GLY A 38 -3.81 14.65 6.19
N PHE A 39 -4.23 14.09 7.32
CA PHE A 39 -3.43 13.13 8.11
C PHE A 39 -4.32 11.94 8.47
N GLY A 40 -3.71 10.76 8.57
CA GLY A 40 -4.42 9.58 9.07
C GLY A 40 -3.46 8.50 9.54
N VAL A 41 -3.98 7.60 10.38
CA VAL A 41 -3.24 6.46 10.91
C VAL A 41 -3.98 5.16 10.62
N SER A 42 -3.26 4.04 10.61
CA SER A 42 -3.86 2.72 10.40
C SER A 42 -5.06 2.49 11.33
N CYS A 43 -6.22 2.11 10.77
CA CYS A 43 -7.40 1.81 11.59
C CYS A 43 -7.15 0.57 12.46
N ARG A 44 -7.42 0.67 13.76
CA ARG A 44 -7.29 -0.44 14.72
C ARG A 44 -8.53 -1.33 14.80
N VAL A 45 -9.65 -0.87 14.24
CA VAL A 45 -10.87 -1.69 14.17
C VAL A 45 -10.70 -2.78 13.12
N HIS A 46 -10.17 -2.46 11.95
CA HIS A 46 -9.99 -3.43 10.86
C HIS A 46 -8.55 -3.93 10.73
N GLY A 47 -7.58 -3.11 11.12
CA GLY A 47 -6.16 -3.43 11.05
C GLY A 47 -5.61 -3.94 12.36
N VAL A 48 -4.29 -4.04 12.39
CA VAL A 48 -3.55 -4.39 13.60
C VAL A 48 -3.71 -3.34 14.70
N ASP A 49 -3.81 -3.81 15.94
CA ASP A 49 -3.73 -2.95 17.13
C ASP A 49 -2.27 -2.53 17.40
N TRP A 50 -1.80 -1.59 16.59
CA TRP A 50 -0.43 -1.07 16.63
C TRP A 50 -0.07 -0.38 17.95
N VAL A 51 -1.01 -0.11 18.87
CA VAL A 51 -0.65 0.41 20.20
C VAL A 51 -0.07 -0.70 21.08
N ASN A 52 -0.58 -1.92 20.93
CA ASN A 52 -0.25 -3.05 21.79
C ASN A 52 0.61 -4.12 21.10
N THR A 53 0.82 -4.03 19.77
CA THR A 53 1.77 -4.89 19.06
C THR A 53 3.09 -4.18 18.75
N SER A 54 4.14 -4.98 18.58
CA SER A 54 5.45 -4.57 18.07
C SER A 54 5.83 -5.24 16.74
N LYS A 55 4.96 -6.13 16.24
CA LYS A 55 5.15 -6.86 14.98
C LYS A 55 3.84 -6.90 14.18
N VAL A 56 3.95 -6.78 12.86
CA VAL A 56 2.83 -6.94 11.91
C VAL A 56 3.22 -7.97 10.85
N ASN A 57 2.25 -8.60 10.20
CA ASN A 57 2.56 -9.52 9.10
C ASN A 57 2.76 -8.76 7.81
N SER A 58 1.79 -7.92 7.46
CA SER A 58 1.82 -7.14 6.23
C SER A 58 1.75 -5.65 6.49
N PHE A 59 2.45 -4.88 5.66
CA PHE A 59 2.57 -3.44 5.79
C PHE A 59 2.34 -2.79 4.42
N TYR A 60 1.17 -2.19 4.25
CA TYR A 60 0.76 -1.56 3.00
C TYR A 60 1.10 -0.08 3.00
N ILE A 61 1.80 0.37 1.96
CA ILE A 61 2.27 1.74 1.78
C ILE A 61 1.58 2.33 0.55
N ALA A 62 0.64 3.23 0.76
CA ALA A 62 0.08 4.09 -0.27
C ALA A 62 0.93 5.34 -0.49
N GLU A 63 0.52 6.21 -1.41
CA GLU A 63 1.26 7.40 -1.79
C GLU A 63 1.20 8.50 -0.71
N ASP A 64 0.02 9.07 -0.50
CA ASP A 64 -0.27 10.13 0.47
C ASP A 64 -1.78 10.09 0.82
N PRO A 65 -2.21 10.61 1.98
CA PRO A 65 -3.63 10.60 2.35
C PRO A 65 -4.48 11.57 1.52
N ALA A 66 -3.86 12.43 0.70
CA ALA A 66 -4.46 13.53 -0.03
C ALA A 66 -5.39 14.38 0.87
N ASN A 67 -6.25 15.20 0.26
CA ASN A 67 -7.38 15.82 0.97
C ASN A 67 -8.63 14.93 0.87
N THR A 68 -8.49 13.64 1.23
CA THR A 68 -9.52 12.61 1.02
C THR A 68 -10.09 12.09 2.34
N THR A 69 -10.69 10.90 2.35
CA THR A 69 -11.35 10.29 3.51
C THR A 69 -10.52 10.36 4.80
N PRO A 70 -9.19 10.13 4.80
CA PRO A 70 -8.37 10.24 6.02
C PRO A 70 -8.37 11.63 6.65
N HIS A 71 -8.45 12.71 5.86
CA HIS A 71 -8.59 14.07 6.40
C HIS A 71 -9.89 14.25 7.22
N LYS A 72 -10.95 13.50 6.88
CA LYS A 72 -12.24 13.54 7.59
C LYS A 72 -12.32 12.54 8.74
N THR A 73 -11.72 11.37 8.58
CA THR A 73 -11.90 10.24 9.51
C THR A 73 -10.70 10.04 10.44
N GLY A 74 -9.53 10.58 10.11
CA GLY A 74 -8.24 10.28 10.74
C GLY A 74 -7.76 8.84 10.49
N ARG A 75 -8.45 8.07 9.62
CA ARG A 75 -8.24 6.63 9.46
C ARG A 75 -7.72 6.27 8.07
N LEU A 76 -6.64 5.50 8.07
CA LEU A 76 -6.11 4.79 6.91
C LEU A 76 -6.54 3.33 7.04
N CYS A 77 -7.63 2.94 6.40
CA CYS A 77 -7.90 1.53 6.12
C CYS A 77 -8.80 1.39 4.91
N ALA A 78 -8.61 0.32 4.15
CA ALA A 78 -9.42 0.07 2.96
C ALA A 78 -10.89 -0.21 3.31
N VAL A 79 -11.18 -0.76 4.50
CA VAL A 79 -12.55 -1.13 4.90
C VAL A 79 -13.41 0.11 5.16
N ASP A 80 -13.04 0.95 6.14
CA ASP A 80 -13.79 2.19 6.46
C ASP A 80 -13.87 3.10 5.22
N ASN A 81 -12.75 3.22 4.48
CA ASN A 81 -12.68 4.15 3.36
C ASN A 81 -13.47 3.64 2.13
N ALA A 82 -13.61 2.32 1.93
CA ALA A 82 -14.37 1.77 0.81
C ALA A 82 -15.88 2.06 0.90
N VAL A 83 -16.41 2.35 2.10
CA VAL A 83 -17.80 2.79 2.29
C VAL A 83 -18.08 4.13 1.57
N ASN A 84 -17.05 4.96 1.42
CA ASN A 84 -17.17 6.19 0.65
C ASN A 84 -17.21 5.86 -0.86
N ALA A 85 -18.35 6.14 -1.51
CA ALA A 85 -18.57 5.88 -2.93
C ALA A 85 -17.55 6.56 -3.87
N SER A 86 -16.88 7.61 -3.40
CA SER A 86 -15.85 8.32 -4.18
C SER A 86 -14.43 7.80 -3.96
N ASP A 87 -14.20 6.93 -2.97
CA ASP A 87 -12.87 6.39 -2.62
C ASP A 87 -12.59 5.07 -3.36
N TYR A 88 -12.42 5.18 -4.67
CA TYR A 88 -12.13 4.03 -5.53
C TYR A 88 -10.82 3.33 -5.18
N THR A 89 -9.84 4.05 -4.61
CA THR A 89 -8.57 3.45 -4.17
C THR A 89 -8.83 2.38 -3.11
N ALA A 90 -9.62 2.71 -2.09
CA ALA A 90 -9.99 1.80 -1.02
C ALA A 90 -10.86 0.65 -1.53
N GLN A 91 -11.86 0.94 -2.36
CA GLN A 91 -12.74 -0.09 -2.94
C GLN A 91 -11.98 -1.10 -3.80
N HIS A 92 -11.09 -0.63 -4.67
CA HIS A 92 -10.26 -1.50 -5.51
C HIS A 92 -9.30 -2.34 -4.68
N HIS A 93 -8.62 -1.72 -3.70
CA HIS A 93 -7.70 -2.44 -2.80
C HIS A 93 -8.43 -3.53 -2.02
N LEU A 94 -9.60 -3.23 -1.43
CA LEU A 94 -10.37 -4.20 -0.66
C LEU A 94 -10.84 -5.38 -1.53
N ARG A 95 -11.25 -5.13 -2.77
CA ARG A 95 -11.63 -6.21 -3.71
C ARG A 95 -10.45 -7.11 -4.07
N LEU A 96 -9.26 -6.53 -4.30
CA LEU A 96 -8.04 -7.30 -4.57
C LEU A 96 -7.61 -8.11 -3.34
N TRP A 97 -7.69 -7.52 -2.15
CA TRP A 97 -7.43 -8.20 -0.89
C TRP A 97 -8.37 -9.38 -0.67
N ASN A 98 -9.69 -9.18 -0.86
CA ASN A 98 -10.67 -10.24 -0.70
C ASN A 98 -10.50 -11.34 -1.75
N ALA A 99 -10.11 -11.00 -2.98
CA ALA A 99 -9.88 -11.99 -4.02
C ALA A 99 -8.64 -12.85 -3.75
N THR A 100 -7.61 -12.32 -3.10
CA THR A 100 -6.27 -12.93 -3.11
C THR A 100 -5.65 -13.17 -1.74
N VAL A 101 -6.19 -12.64 -0.66
CA VAL A 101 -5.67 -12.83 0.71
C VAL A 101 -6.73 -13.47 1.59
N SER A 102 -7.95 -12.92 1.60
CA SER A 102 -9.07 -13.45 2.38
C SER A 102 -9.82 -14.55 1.61
N MET A 103 -9.31 -15.78 1.67
CA MET A 103 -9.94 -16.94 1.05
C MET A 103 -10.83 -17.65 2.09
N GLN A 104 -12.10 -17.21 2.12
CA GLN A 104 -13.26 -17.70 2.92
C GLN A 104 -13.34 -17.29 4.41
N ASP A 105 -14.55 -16.84 4.79
CA ASP A 105 -15.09 -16.44 6.11
C ASP A 105 -14.43 -15.30 6.91
N ASP A 106 -13.54 -14.53 6.30
CA ASP A 106 -13.12 -13.24 6.83
C ASP A 106 -14.13 -12.16 6.41
N THR A 107 -15.26 -12.08 7.12
CA THR A 107 -16.12 -10.88 7.03
C THR A 107 -15.28 -9.64 7.36
N PRO A 108 -15.60 -8.44 6.83
CA PRO A 108 -14.83 -7.22 7.13
C PRO A 108 -14.64 -6.97 8.64
N ASP A 109 -15.57 -7.47 9.46
CA ASP A 109 -15.55 -7.37 10.92
C ASP A 109 -14.77 -8.51 11.61
N ALA A 110 -14.53 -9.65 10.94
CA ALA A 110 -13.86 -10.84 11.45
C ALA A 110 -12.43 -11.09 10.89
N GLY A 111 -11.98 -10.23 9.97
CA GLY A 111 -10.76 -10.31 9.16
C GLY A 111 -9.44 -10.74 9.83
N GLY A 112 -9.16 -12.02 10.08
CA GLY A 112 -7.89 -12.53 10.62
C GLY A 112 -6.65 -12.00 9.91
N TYR A 113 -6.65 -11.95 8.56
CA TYR A 113 -5.52 -11.37 7.82
C TYR A 113 -5.44 -9.84 7.93
N LEU A 114 -6.59 -9.16 7.90
CA LEU A 114 -6.64 -7.70 8.03
C LEU A 114 -6.15 -7.24 9.40
N LYS A 115 -6.46 -8.00 10.47
CA LYS A 115 -5.98 -7.76 11.84
C LYS A 115 -4.47 -7.88 12.01
N GLN A 116 -3.75 -8.42 11.02
CA GLN A 116 -2.28 -8.45 11.00
C GLN A 116 -1.67 -7.47 9.99
N ASN A 117 -2.51 -6.65 9.35
CA ASN A 117 -2.09 -5.67 8.37
C ASN A 117 -2.04 -4.26 8.97
N TYR A 118 -1.01 -3.50 8.58
CA TYR A 118 -0.86 -2.09 8.88
C TYR A 118 -0.92 -1.26 7.60
N TRP A 119 -1.71 -0.18 7.58
CA TRP A 119 -1.75 0.78 6.46
C TRP A 119 -1.03 2.07 6.82
N THR A 120 -0.21 2.54 5.89
CA THR A 120 0.42 3.87 5.98
C THR A 120 0.57 4.50 4.60
N ASN A 121 1.15 5.69 4.58
CA ASN A 121 1.51 6.41 3.37
C ASN A 121 3.01 6.70 3.33
N ALA A 122 3.54 6.79 2.11
CA ALA A 122 4.91 7.21 1.87
C ALA A 122 5.13 8.70 2.24
N ILE A 123 4.08 9.52 2.10
CA ILE A 123 4.00 10.89 2.61
C ILE A 123 2.90 10.94 3.68
N MET A 124 3.26 11.27 4.92
CA MET A 124 2.34 11.17 6.06
C MET A 124 1.19 12.20 6.02
N HIS A 125 1.45 13.35 5.40
CA HIS A 125 0.48 14.44 5.28
C HIS A 125 0.16 14.67 3.80
N GLY A 126 -1.10 14.94 3.50
CA GLY A 126 -1.56 15.36 2.18
C GLY A 126 -1.47 16.87 2.04
N ALA A 127 -1.19 17.37 0.84
CA ALA A 127 -1.17 18.80 0.57
C ALA A 127 -2.54 19.45 0.75
N ALA A 128 -2.58 20.67 1.30
CA ALA A 128 -3.71 21.56 1.08
C ALA A 128 -3.76 21.98 -0.41
N LYS A 129 -4.91 22.51 -0.87
CA LYS A 129 -5.15 22.84 -2.28
C LYS A 129 -4.05 23.72 -2.93
N ASN A 130 -3.36 24.56 -2.15
CA ASN A 130 -2.38 25.53 -2.63
C ASN A 130 -0.93 25.01 -2.66
N THR A 131 -0.63 23.89 -2.01
CA THR A 131 0.72 23.29 -1.91
C THR A 131 0.87 22.02 -2.77
N ASN A 132 -0.19 21.65 -3.49
CA ASN A 132 -0.25 20.46 -4.34
C ASN A 132 0.45 20.66 -5.69
N ASN A 133 1.79 20.72 -5.67
CA ASN A 133 2.60 20.69 -6.89
C ASN A 133 3.69 19.60 -6.80
N ARG A 134 4.23 19.22 -7.97
CA ARG A 134 5.19 18.11 -8.09
C ARG A 134 6.49 18.35 -7.31
N LYS A 135 6.96 19.61 -7.22
CA LYS A 135 8.18 19.96 -6.49
C LYS A 135 8.00 19.72 -5.00
N TYR A 136 6.95 20.29 -4.40
CA TYR A 136 6.67 20.12 -2.97
C TYR A 136 6.32 18.69 -2.61
N LYS A 137 5.63 17.95 -3.50
CA LYS A 137 5.38 16.53 -3.27
C LYS A 137 6.67 15.72 -3.15
N LYS A 138 7.64 15.97 -4.04
CA LYS A 138 8.95 15.31 -3.97
C LYS A 138 9.66 15.69 -2.67
N GLU A 139 9.69 16.98 -2.32
CA GLU A 139 10.31 17.44 -1.08
C GLU A 139 9.65 16.82 0.17
N ALA A 140 8.32 16.80 0.24
CA ALA A 140 7.57 16.16 1.32
C ALA A 140 7.87 14.65 1.41
N GLN A 141 7.95 13.95 0.27
CA GLN A 141 8.39 12.56 0.23
C GLN A 141 9.77 12.39 0.85
N GLU A 142 10.74 13.23 0.46
CA GLU A 142 12.10 13.16 0.95
C GLU A 142 12.18 13.29 2.47
N HIS A 143 11.38 14.18 3.05
CA HIS A 143 11.24 14.35 4.49
C HIS A 143 10.56 13.16 5.17
N CYS A 144 9.44 12.69 4.60
CA CYS A 144 8.65 11.59 5.16
C CYS A 144 9.34 10.23 5.09
N THR A 145 10.35 10.04 4.23
CA THR A 145 11.12 8.79 4.18
C THR A 145 11.73 8.39 5.54
N LYS A 146 12.18 9.36 6.33
CA LYS A 146 12.71 9.10 7.68
C LYS A 146 11.61 8.59 8.62
N ILE A 147 10.41 9.15 8.51
CA ILE A 147 9.24 8.75 9.33
C ILE A 147 8.77 7.36 8.92
N LEU A 148 8.72 7.05 7.63
CA LEU A 148 8.40 5.72 7.13
C LEU A 148 9.41 4.66 7.62
N ALA A 149 10.71 4.99 7.61
CA ALA A 149 11.74 4.10 8.13
C ALA A 149 11.55 3.80 9.63
N LEU A 150 11.19 4.79 10.44
CA LEU A 150 10.87 4.61 11.86
C LEU A 150 9.66 3.70 12.07
N GLN A 151 8.59 3.86 11.26
CA GLN A 151 7.41 2.99 11.33
C GLN A 151 7.75 1.53 10.99
N LEU A 152 8.54 1.31 9.94
CA LEU A 152 8.99 -0.02 9.54
C LEU A 152 9.81 -0.70 10.64
N GLU A 153 10.77 0.01 11.24
CA GLU A 153 11.54 -0.52 12.36
C GLU A 153 10.64 -0.86 13.56
N ALA A 154 9.73 0.04 13.91
CA ALA A 154 8.83 -0.12 15.07
C ALA A 154 7.87 -1.31 14.92
N LEU A 155 7.40 -1.60 13.71
CA LEU A 155 6.40 -2.63 13.42
C LEU A 155 6.96 -3.92 12.80
N ASN A 156 8.23 -3.94 12.41
CA ASN A 156 8.97 -5.13 11.97
C ASN A 156 8.17 -6.10 11.06
N PRO A 157 7.64 -5.64 9.90
CA PRO A 157 6.80 -6.46 9.04
C PRO A 157 7.53 -7.65 8.40
N ASN A 158 6.79 -8.73 8.12
CA ASN A 158 7.30 -9.84 7.29
C ASN A 158 7.11 -9.56 5.78
N VAL A 159 6.06 -8.81 5.42
CA VAL A 159 5.73 -8.45 4.04
C VAL A 159 5.44 -6.95 3.94
N ILE A 160 6.05 -6.29 2.96
CA ILE A 160 5.77 -4.88 2.63
C ILE A 160 5.18 -4.80 1.23
N ILE A 161 4.15 -3.99 1.06
CA ILE A 161 3.50 -3.74 -0.23
C ILE A 161 3.62 -2.24 -0.54
N ALA A 162 4.51 -1.89 -1.47
CA ALA A 162 4.68 -0.53 -1.97
C ALA A 162 3.77 -0.28 -3.19
N SER A 163 2.79 0.59 -3.01
CA SER A 163 1.76 0.88 -4.01
C SER A 163 2.00 2.23 -4.68
N GLY A 164 2.51 2.18 -5.92
CA GLY A 164 2.79 3.37 -6.74
C GLY A 164 4.21 3.92 -6.62
N GLU A 165 4.52 4.88 -7.50
CA GLU A 165 5.86 5.44 -7.69
C GLU A 165 6.46 6.02 -6.42
N THR A 166 5.69 6.80 -5.66
CA THR A 166 6.17 7.45 -4.44
C THR A 166 6.53 6.45 -3.36
N ALA A 167 5.71 5.40 -3.16
CA ALA A 167 6.01 4.36 -2.18
C ALA A 167 7.30 3.61 -2.52
N VAL A 168 7.45 3.18 -3.77
CA VAL A 168 8.65 2.48 -4.26
C VAL A 168 9.89 3.36 -4.12
N ASN A 169 9.83 4.61 -4.58
CA ASN A 169 10.95 5.53 -4.49
C ASN A 169 11.31 5.85 -3.04
N SER A 170 10.34 5.88 -2.12
CA SER A 170 10.61 6.05 -0.68
C SER A 170 11.34 4.84 -0.10
N LEU A 171 10.93 3.61 -0.43
CA LEU A 171 11.64 2.40 0.00
C LEU A 171 13.05 2.33 -0.55
N HIS A 172 13.24 2.69 -1.82
CA HIS A 172 14.57 2.78 -2.42
C HIS A 172 15.45 3.82 -1.71
N LYS A 173 14.92 5.02 -1.43
CA LYS A 173 15.66 6.09 -0.73
C LYS A 173 16.04 5.70 0.71
N ILE A 174 15.22 4.89 1.37
CA ILE A 174 15.48 4.33 2.71
C ILE A 174 16.56 3.22 2.66
N GLY A 175 16.92 2.74 1.46
CA GLY A 175 17.86 1.64 1.24
C GLY A 175 17.24 0.28 1.54
N LEU A 176 15.91 0.15 1.46
CA LEU A 176 15.23 -1.12 1.70
C LEU A 176 15.18 -2.01 0.46
N ILE A 177 15.03 -1.40 -0.72
CA ILE A 177 15.03 -2.09 -2.01
C ILE A 177 16.12 -1.51 -2.92
N ASN A 178 16.63 -2.33 -3.83
CA ASN A 178 17.77 -1.96 -4.67
C ASN A 178 17.38 -1.03 -5.82
N TYR A 179 16.15 -1.11 -6.30
CA TYR A 179 15.72 -0.43 -7.52
C TYR A 179 14.60 0.57 -7.26
N LYS A 180 14.67 1.72 -7.94
CA LYS A 180 13.59 2.73 -7.97
C LYS A 180 12.53 2.38 -8.99
N TRP A 181 11.40 3.10 -8.96
CA TRP A 181 10.25 2.86 -9.83
C TRP A 181 10.60 2.78 -11.33
N SER A 182 11.45 3.69 -11.83
CA SER A 182 11.85 3.73 -13.24
C SER A 182 12.56 2.47 -13.71
N ASP A 183 13.16 1.73 -12.78
CA ASP A 183 14.03 0.60 -13.09
C ASP A 183 13.27 -0.73 -13.03
N ILE A 184 12.06 -0.73 -12.45
CA ILE A 184 11.25 -1.95 -12.25
C ILE A 184 9.92 -1.92 -12.99
N ASN A 185 9.39 -0.74 -13.35
CA ASN A 185 8.01 -0.63 -13.83
C ASN A 185 7.72 -1.35 -15.16
N TYR A 186 8.74 -1.70 -15.94
CA TYR A 186 8.58 -2.50 -17.16
C TYR A 186 8.32 -3.98 -16.84
N ARG A 187 8.78 -4.46 -15.68
CA ARG A 187 8.60 -5.85 -15.21
C ARG A 187 7.17 -6.14 -14.75
N PHE A 188 6.40 -5.09 -14.44
CA PHE A 188 5.01 -5.23 -13.99
C PHE A 188 4.09 -5.93 -15.01
N ALA A 189 4.48 -6.02 -16.29
CA ALA A 189 3.72 -6.80 -17.27
C ALA A 189 3.62 -8.31 -16.92
N GLU A 190 4.41 -8.81 -15.97
CA GLU A 190 4.44 -10.22 -15.57
C GLU A 190 3.80 -10.46 -14.19
N GLY A 191 3.73 -9.44 -13.35
CA GLY A 191 3.27 -9.56 -11.97
C GLY A 191 3.78 -8.44 -11.07
N ALA A 192 3.60 -8.62 -9.76
CA ALA A 192 4.25 -7.72 -8.80
C ALA A 192 5.77 -7.88 -8.89
N TYR A 193 6.51 -6.78 -8.79
CA TYR A 193 7.95 -6.90 -8.61
C TYR A 193 8.24 -7.28 -7.15
N GLN A 194 9.14 -8.22 -6.92
CA GLN A 194 9.47 -8.76 -5.60
C GLN A 194 10.98 -8.65 -5.33
N GLU A 195 11.33 -8.26 -4.11
CA GLU A 195 12.68 -8.42 -3.54
C GLU A 195 12.59 -9.15 -2.19
N ASP A 196 13.41 -10.19 -2.04
CA ASP A 196 13.61 -10.88 -0.77
C ASP A 196 14.79 -10.25 -0.03
N ILE A 197 14.51 -9.62 1.09
CA ILE A 197 15.46 -8.86 1.89
C ILE A 197 15.89 -9.72 3.08
N LYS A 198 17.09 -10.31 2.96
CA LYS A 198 17.65 -11.17 4.03
C LYS A 198 17.86 -10.43 5.34
N GLN A 199 18.37 -9.21 5.27
CA GLN A 199 18.55 -8.37 6.44
C GLN A 199 18.42 -6.89 6.05
N TRP A 200 17.62 -6.15 6.80
CA TRP A 200 17.59 -4.70 6.76
C TRP A 200 17.46 -4.15 8.17
N ARG A 201 18.51 -3.48 8.63
CA ARG A 201 18.63 -2.99 10.02
C ARG A 201 18.38 -4.13 11.01
N ASN A 202 17.29 -4.09 11.78
CA ASN A 202 16.91 -5.10 12.76
C ASN A 202 15.88 -6.12 12.25
N MET A 203 15.50 -6.06 10.97
CA MET A 203 14.54 -6.96 10.32
C MET A 203 15.25 -8.03 9.51
N ASN A 204 14.73 -9.26 9.53
CA ASN A 204 15.27 -10.41 8.81
C ASN A 204 14.18 -11.08 7.98
N ASP A 205 14.57 -11.67 6.85
CA ASP A 205 13.70 -12.45 5.95
C ASP A 205 12.39 -11.73 5.60
N LEU A 206 12.52 -10.47 5.19
CA LEU A 206 11.43 -9.60 4.75
C LEU A 206 11.19 -9.79 3.24
N THR A 207 9.92 -9.85 2.83
CA THR A 207 9.56 -9.80 1.40
C THR A 207 8.97 -8.42 1.06
N VAL A 208 9.48 -7.76 0.03
CA VAL A 208 8.96 -6.48 -0.46
C VAL A 208 8.36 -6.64 -1.84
N PHE A 209 7.08 -6.31 -1.96
CA PHE A 209 6.38 -6.21 -3.24
C PHE A 209 6.22 -4.76 -3.68
N CYS A 210 6.44 -4.51 -4.96
CA CYS A 210 6.14 -3.24 -5.61
C CYS A 210 5.04 -3.45 -6.64
N THR A 211 4.06 -2.56 -6.65
CA THR A 211 2.89 -2.64 -7.54
C THR A 211 2.37 -1.26 -7.92
N TYR A 212 1.44 -1.21 -8.88
CA TYR A 212 0.74 0.02 -9.24
C TYR A 212 -0.27 0.44 -8.18
N HIS A 213 -0.45 1.75 -8.04
CA HIS A 213 -1.46 2.32 -7.16
C HIS A 213 -2.87 1.94 -7.61
N THR A 214 -3.78 1.63 -6.68
CA THR A 214 -5.14 1.16 -6.97
C THR A 214 -6.14 2.28 -7.29
N SER A 215 -5.67 3.50 -7.59
CA SER A 215 -6.57 4.64 -7.80
C SER A 215 -7.31 4.50 -9.13
N LYS A 216 -8.52 5.07 -9.20
CA LYS A 216 -9.32 5.10 -10.45
C LYS A 216 -8.53 5.65 -11.64
N GLY A 217 -7.69 6.66 -11.40
CA GLY A 217 -6.85 7.24 -12.45
C GLY A 217 -5.81 6.25 -13.01
N VAL A 218 -5.19 5.46 -12.16
CA VAL A 218 -4.20 4.45 -12.58
C VAL A 218 -4.91 3.27 -13.26
N VAL A 219 -5.94 2.71 -12.63
CA VAL A 219 -6.72 1.59 -13.15
C VAL A 219 -7.30 1.92 -14.53
N ASN A 220 -8.05 3.02 -14.64
CA ASN A 220 -8.86 3.29 -15.85
C ASN A 220 -8.07 4.00 -16.96
N ARG A 221 -6.93 4.64 -16.67
CA ARG A 221 -6.19 5.44 -17.67
C ARG A 221 -4.74 5.02 -17.87
N THR A 222 -4.13 4.28 -16.95
CA THR A 222 -2.74 3.83 -17.08
C THR A 222 -2.69 2.36 -17.45
N LEU A 223 -3.32 1.52 -16.61
CA LEU A 223 -3.27 0.07 -16.76
C LEU A 223 -4.16 -0.44 -17.88
N SER A 224 -5.30 0.23 -18.10
CA SER A 224 -6.26 -0.13 -19.16
C SER A 224 -5.80 0.12 -20.59
N ARG A 225 -4.63 0.75 -20.80
CA ARG A 225 -4.14 1.12 -22.14
C ARG A 225 -3.69 -0.13 -22.91
N PRO A 226 -3.88 -0.18 -24.24
CA PRO A 226 -3.48 -1.34 -25.05
C PRO A 226 -1.98 -1.70 -24.96
N ASN A 227 -1.11 -0.71 -24.74
CA ASN A 227 0.33 -0.93 -24.57
C ASN A 227 0.74 -1.37 -23.16
N ARG A 228 -0.23 -1.54 -22.25
CA ARG A 228 -0.03 -2.03 -20.88
C ARG A 228 -0.83 -3.30 -20.64
N TYR A 229 -2.11 -3.28 -20.98
CA TYR A 229 -2.99 -4.44 -20.94
C TYR A 229 -2.93 -5.21 -22.25
N ASP A 230 -2.08 -6.22 -22.29
CA ASP A 230 -2.15 -7.29 -23.28
C ASP A 230 -3.14 -8.35 -22.76
N SER A 231 -4.33 -8.46 -23.38
CA SER A 231 -5.38 -9.37 -22.91
C SER A 231 -4.92 -10.83 -22.95
N ILE A 232 -4.26 -11.26 -24.02
CA ILE A 232 -3.81 -12.65 -24.17
C ILE A 232 -2.78 -12.96 -23.09
N LYS A 233 -1.77 -12.11 -22.94
CA LYS A 233 -0.70 -12.33 -21.95
C LYS A 233 -1.23 -12.24 -20.51
N THR A 234 -2.02 -11.21 -20.19
CA THR A 234 -2.50 -10.96 -18.82
C THR A 234 -3.43 -12.07 -18.36
N GLU A 235 -4.39 -12.49 -19.19
CA GLU A 235 -5.33 -13.56 -18.85
C GLU A 235 -4.62 -14.91 -18.72
N ALA A 236 -3.64 -15.21 -19.58
CA ALA A 236 -2.82 -16.42 -19.47
C ALA A 236 -2.01 -16.45 -18.16
N LEU A 237 -1.46 -15.31 -17.73
CA LEU A 237 -0.74 -15.22 -16.45
C LEU A 237 -1.68 -15.40 -15.25
N ILE A 238 -2.87 -14.80 -15.28
CA ILE A 238 -3.89 -14.98 -14.24
C ILE A 238 -4.26 -16.46 -14.15
N GLN A 239 -4.57 -17.11 -15.29
CA GLN A 239 -4.95 -18.52 -15.31
C GLN A 239 -3.85 -19.43 -14.76
N LYS A 240 -2.59 -19.20 -15.17
CA LYS A 240 -1.43 -19.94 -14.66
C LYS A 240 -1.24 -19.79 -13.15
N LYS A 241 -1.54 -18.60 -12.59
CA LYS A 241 -1.45 -18.36 -11.14
C LYS A 241 -2.63 -18.99 -10.40
N LEU A 242 -3.83 -18.93 -10.98
CA LEU A 242 -5.03 -19.61 -10.47
C LEU A 242 -4.85 -21.12 -10.33
N GLU A 243 -4.15 -21.77 -11.27
CA GLU A 243 -3.83 -23.20 -11.22
C GLU A 243 -3.04 -23.62 -9.98
N LYS A 244 -2.33 -22.68 -9.33
CA LYS A 244 -1.54 -22.93 -8.13
C LYS A 244 -2.30 -22.67 -6.82
N LEU A 245 -3.52 -22.16 -6.90
CA LEU A 245 -4.34 -21.88 -5.72
C LEU A 245 -5.20 -23.10 -5.37
N ASP A 246 -5.22 -23.43 -4.08
CA ASP A 246 -6.08 -24.49 -3.55
C ASP A 246 -7.56 -24.10 -3.61
N ASP A 247 -7.87 -22.84 -3.30
CA ASP A 247 -9.20 -22.25 -3.49
C ASP A 247 -9.13 -21.13 -4.55
N LYS A 248 -10.08 -21.14 -5.49
CA LYS A 248 -10.18 -20.19 -6.60
C LYS A 248 -11.44 -19.35 -6.53
N ALA A 249 -12.38 -19.67 -5.64
CA ALA A 249 -13.72 -19.11 -5.62
C ALA A 249 -13.72 -17.58 -5.51
N SER A 250 -12.94 -17.01 -4.59
CA SER A 250 -12.86 -15.55 -4.43
C SER A 250 -12.27 -14.84 -5.65
N VAL A 251 -11.30 -15.47 -6.33
CA VAL A 251 -10.72 -14.92 -7.56
C VAL A 251 -11.69 -15.01 -8.73
N GLU A 252 -12.39 -16.14 -8.88
CA GLU A 252 -13.43 -16.32 -9.90
C GLU A 252 -14.58 -15.32 -9.73
N GLN A 253 -15.02 -15.09 -8.49
CA GLN A 253 -16.00 -14.04 -8.17
C GLN A 253 -15.50 -12.64 -8.55
N PHE A 254 -14.22 -12.34 -8.31
CA PHE A 254 -13.61 -11.08 -8.74
C PHE A 254 -13.63 -10.95 -10.27
N LEU A 255 -13.27 -12.01 -11.00
CA LEU A 255 -13.25 -12.02 -12.46
C LEU A 255 -14.65 -11.86 -13.06
N LEU A 256 -15.66 -12.50 -12.45
CA LEU A 256 -17.07 -12.33 -12.81
C LEU A 256 -17.54 -10.90 -12.56
N PHE A 257 -17.22 -10.33 -11.39
CA PHE A 257 -17.60 -8.96 -11.05
C PHE A 257 -17.05 -7.93 -12.04
N TYR A 258 -15.78 -8.05 -12.42
CA TYR A 258 -15.16 -7.16 -13.40
C TYR A 258 -15.42 -7.57 -14.86
N GLY A 259 -16.22 -8.61 -15.11
CA GLY A 259 -16.76 -8.92 -16.43
C GLY A 259 -15.72 -8.99 -17.56
N ASN A 260 -16.10 -8.54 -18.76
CA ASN A 260 -15.28 -8.64 -19.97
C ASN A 260 -14.28 -7.45 -20.10
N PRO A 261 -12.96 -7.69 -20.04
CA PRO A 261 -11.93 -6.64 -20.16
C PRO A 261 -11.89 -5.96 -21.54
N GLU A 262 -12.41 -6.55 -22.61
CA GLU A 262 -12.40 -5.91 -23.93
C GLU A 262 -13.31 -4.67 -23.96
N LYS A 263 -14.37 -4.66 -23.13
CA LYS A 263 -15.41 -3.63 -23.15
C LYS A 263 -15.28 -2.59 -22.05
N ASP A 264 -14.52 -2.86 -20.99
CA ASP A 264 -14.41 -1.97 -19.83
C ASP A 264 -12.94 -1.71 -19.44
N ALA A 265 -12.58 -0.42 -19.37
CA ALA A 265 -11.26 0.03 -18.93
C ALA A 265 -10.98 -0.31 -17.47
N THR A 266 -12.00 -0.27 -16.60
CA THR A 266 -11.89 -0.63 -15.19
C THR A 266 -11.57 -2.12 -15.07
N ALA A 267 -12.30 -2.96 -15.82
CA ALA A 267 -12.05 -4.40 -15.91
C ALA A 267 -10.60 -4.71 -16.30
N ARG A 268 -10.06 -4.08 -17.36
CA ARG A 268 -8.65 -4.24 -17.75
C ARG A 268 -7.69 -3.88 -16.62
N GLY A 269 -7.85 -2.69 -16.04
CA GLY A 269 -6.95 -2.22 -14.99
C GLY A 269 -7.01 -3.10 -13.73
N MET A 270 -8.19 -3.57 -13.35
CA MET A 270 -8.38 -4.41 -12.16
C MET A 270 -7.89 -5.84 -12.37
N ARG A 271 -8.05 -6.41 -13.57
CA ARG A 271 -7.47 -7.72 -13.94
C ARG A 271 -5.94 -7.65 -14.01
N TYR A 272 -5.38 -6.55 -14.52
CA TYR A 272 -3.93 -6.32 -14.47
C TYR A 272 -3.41 -6.29 -13.02
N LEU A 273 -4.09 -5.58 -12.11
CA LEU A 273 -3.72 -5.58 -10.70
C LEU A 273 -3.95 -6.95 -10.05
N LEU A 274 -5.00 -7.69 -10.42
CA LEU A 274 -5.22 -9.04 -9.94
C LEU A 274 -4.02 -9.94 -10.24
N ASN A 275 -3.44 -9.84 -11.44
CA ASN A 275 -2.22 -10.56 -11.79
C ASN A 275 -1.07 -10.30 -10.79
N HIS A 276 -0.93 -9.07 -10.28
CA HIS A 276 0.06 -8.75 -9.26
C HIS A 276 -0.33 -9.32 -7.89
N TRP A 277 -1.59 -9.18 -7.51
CA TRP A 277 -2.09 -9.62 -6.21
C TRP A 277 -2.10 -11.14 -6.06
N LEU A 278 -2.17 -11.88 -7.16
CA LEU A 278 -1.97 -13.33 -7.17
C LEU A 278 -0.52 -13.75 -6.85
N ASP A 279 0.47 -12.85 -6.96
CA ASP A 279 1.83 -13.09 -6.46
C ASP A 279 1.93 -12.76 -4.96
N MET A 280 1.34 -11.64 -4.55
CA MET A 280 1.45 -11.12 -3.18
C MET A 280 0.62 -11.93 -2.18
N GLY A 281 -0.58 -12.33 -2.58
CA GLY A 281 -1.57 -12.97 -1.72
C GLY A 281 -1.07 -14.23 -1.02
N PRO A 282 -0.54 -15.24 -1.76
CA PRO A 282 0.02 -16.45 -1.16
C PRO A 282 1.12 -16.19 -0.13
N VAL A 283 2.00 -15.21 -0.40
CA VAL A 283 3.09 -14.85 0.52
C VAL A 283 2.56 -14.16 1.78
N ILE A 284 1.56 -13.27 1.66
CA ILE A 284 0.90 -12.68 2.84
C ILE A 284 0.27 -13.80 3.69
N ARG A 285 -0.33 -14.80 3.04
CA ARG A 285 -0.98 -15.91 3.75
C ARG A 285 -0.03 -16.82 4.50
N SER A 286 1.21 -16.97 4.06
CA SER A 286 2.18 -17.88 4.70
C SER A 286 2.73 -17.40 6.04
N TYR A 287 2.35 -16.20 6.50
CA TYR A 287 2.79 -15.63 7.77
C TYR A 287 1.68 -15.57 8.85
N LEU A 288 0.52 -16.18 8.62
CA LEU A 288 -0.45 -16.52 9.69
C LEU A 288 -0.15 -17.90 10.28
#